data_AF-A0A7Y9PG64-F1
#
_entry.id   AF-A0A7Y9PG64-F1
#
_cell.length_a   1.000
_cell.length_b   1.000
_cell.length_c   1.000
_cell.angle_alpha   90.00
_cell.angle_beta   90.00
_cell.angle_gamma   90.00
#
_symmetry.space_group_name_H-M   'P 1'
#
loop_
_entity.id
_entity.type
_entity.pdbx_description
1 polymer ?
#
loop_
_entity_poly.entity_id
_entity_poly.type
_entity_poly.pdbx_seq_one_letter_code
_entity_poly.pdbx_strand_id
1 'polypeptide(L)' 'MSNEEQPAENASQEPQETPPAELAPEDFYYEGPYLVFTAAYHRKRGYCCNSNCRHCPYR' A
#
# COMPACT_ATOMS: atom_id res chain seq x y z
N MET A 1 31.42 36.50 11.33
CA MET A 1 30.13 36.87 10.70
C MET A 1 29.23 35.66 10.88
N SER A 2 28.25 35.83 11.75
CA SER A 2 27.11 34.94 11.89
C SER A 2 26.43 34.76 10.54
N ASN A 3 25.98 33.54 10.28
CA ASN A 3 24.72 33.20 9.63
C ASN A 3 24.64 31.66 9.78
N GLU A 4 24.00 31.12 10.80
CA GLU A 4 22.55 31.12 11.05
C GLU A 4 21.81 30.29 9.99
N GLU A 5 21.36 29.12 10.47
CA GLU A 5 20.18 28.35 10.09
C GLU A 5 20.06 27.77 8.67
N GLN A 6 20.03 26.43 8.63
CA GLN A 6 18.91 25.65 8.07
C GLN A 6 19.03 24.17 8.47
N PRO A 7 18.29 23.67 9.48
CA PRO A 7 17.87 22.27 9.50
C PRO A 7 16.63 22.15 8.60
N ALA A 8 16.84 21.91 7.31
CA ALA A 8 15.75 21.59 6.40
C ALA A 8 15.31 20.14 6.65
N GLU A 9 14.27 20.02 7.47
CA GLU A 9 13.26 18.98 7.53
C GLU A 9 12.69 18.60 6.14
N ASN A 10 13.50 18.04 5.25
CA ASN A 10 12.94 17.32 4.12
C ASN A 10 12.84 15.86 4.52
N ALA A 11 11.66 15.54 5.03
CA ALA A 11 11.09 14.21 5.18
C ALA A 11 11.29 13.41 3.88
N SER A 12 12.50 12.91 3.70
CA SER A 12 12.84 11.87 2.75
C SER A 12 12.20 10.62 3.28
N GLN A 13 10.89 10.49 3.04
CA GLN A 13 10.24 9.22 3.08
C GLN A 13 10.91 8.41 1.97
N GLU A 14 11.94 7.64 2.35
CA GLU A 14 12.40 6.50 1.57
C GLU A 14 11.15 5.82 1.01
N PRO A 15 11.06 5.52 -0.29
CA PRO A 15 10.10 4.55 -0.78
C PRO A 15 10.39 3.29 0.03
N GLN A 16 9.57 3.03 1.04
CA GLN A 16 9.72 1.86 1.88
C GLN A 16 9.49 0.67 0.95
N GLU A 17 10.58 0.12 0.41
CA GLU A 17 10.63 -1.17 -0.25
C GLU A 17 10.31 -2.21 0.82
N THR A 18 9.03 -2.30 1.20
CA THR A 18 8.59 -3.35 2.09
C THR A 18 8.74 -4.66 1.32
N PRO A 19 9.49 -5.65 1.84
CA PRO A 19 9.55 -6.99 1.26
C PRO A 19 8.12 -7.52 1.05
N PRO A 20 7.88 -8.38 0.03
CA PRO A 20 6.55 -8.72 -0.46
C PRO A 20 5.66 -9.09 0.73
N ALA A 21 4.70 -8.18 0.97
CA ALA A 21 3.96 -8.06 2.19
C ALA A 21 3.43 -9.43 2.64
N GLU A 22 3.78 -9.80 3.85
CA GLU A 22 3.08 -10.81 4.62
C GLU A 22 1.58 -10.46 4.53
N LEU A 23 0.80 -11.31 3.85
CA LEU A 23 -0.61 -11.04 3.61
C LEU A 23 -1.29 -10.97 4.96
N ALA A 24 -1.70 -9.76 5.34
CA ALA A 24 -2.31 -9.55 6.62
C ALA A 24 -3.75 -10.09 6.57
N PRO A 25 -4.32 -10.56 7.68
CA PRO A 25 -5.72 -11.01 7.71
C PRO A 25 -6.71 -9.89 7.35
N GLU A 26 -6.28 -8.62 7.26
CA GLU A 26 -7.12 -7.52 6.74
C GLU A 26 -7.11 -7.41 5.20
N ASP A 27 -6.14 -8.03 4.52
CA ASP A 27 -5.98 -7.97 3.07
C ASP A 27 -6.93 -8.93 2.34
N PHE A 28 -7.34 -9.99 3.00
CA PHE A 28 -8.26 -10.98 2.46
C PHE A 28 -9.13 -11.55 3.57
N TYR A 29 -10.32 -12.01 3.21
CA TYR A 29 -11.19 -12.76 4.11
C TYR A 29 -11.73 -13.97 3.39
N TYR A 30 -12.10 -14.98 4.17
CA TYR A 30 -12.78 -16.15 3.64
C TYR A 30 -14.29 -15.94 3.70
N GLU A 31 -14.92 -16.05 2.54
CA GLU A 31 -16.37 -16.14 2.41
C GLU A 31 -16.73 -17.59 2.06
N GLY A 32 -16.81 -18.44 3.08
CA GLY A 32 -17.00 -19.88 2.90
C GLY A 32 -15.78 -20.53 2.23
N PRO A 33 -15.93 -21.24 1.10
CA PRO A 33 -14.80 -21.84 0.39
C PRO A 33 -14.03 -20.83 -0.49
N TYR A 34 -14.49 -19.58 -0.57
CA TYR A 34 -13.91 -18.57 -1.44
C TYR A 34 -12.99 -17.62 -0.67
N LEU A 35 -11.83 -17.33 -1.25
CA LEU A 35 -10.90 -16.33 -0.74
C LEU A 35 -11.19 -15.00 -1.46
N VAL A 36 -11.61 -14.00 -0.69
CA VAL A 36 -11.98 -12.68 -1.20
C VAL A 36 -10.93 -11.66 -0.79
N PHE A 37 -10.32 -11.01 -1.79
CA PHE A 37 -9.36 -9.94 -1.56
C PHE A 37 -10.07 -8.60 -1.32
N THR A 38 -9.58 -7.85 -0.33
CA THR A 38 -10.11 -6.54 0.03
C THR A 38 -9.47 -5.42 -0.79
N ALA A 39 -10.03 -4.21 -0.68
CA ALA A 39 -9.44 -3.02 -1.27
C ALA A 39 -8.02 -2.74 -0.74
N ALA A 40 -7.72 -3.12 0.51
CA ALA A 40 -6.40 -2.92 1.12
C ALA A 40 -5.33 -3.73 0.37
N TYR A 41 -5.62 -5.00 0.06
CA TYR A 41 -4.75 -5.82 -0.78
C TYR A 41 -4.49 -5.20 -2.15
N HIS A 42 -5.54 -4.69 -2.81
CA HIS A 42 -5.39 -4.05 -4.11
C HIS A 42 -4.59 -2.74 -4.05
N ARG A 43 -4.64 -1.99 -2.94
CA ARG A 43 -3.78 -0.82 -2.72
C ARG A 43 -2.31 -1.24 -2.52
N LYS A 44 -2.04 -2.22 -1.66
CA LYS A 44 -0.69 -2.77 -1.43
C LYS A 44 -0.07 -3.32 -2.72
N ARG A 45 -0.88 -3.94 -3.58
CA ARG A 45 -0.46 -4.44 -4.89
C ARG A 45 0.03 -3.35 -5.83
N GLY A 46 -0.44 -2.11 -5.68
CA GLY A 46 0.06 -0.97 -6.45
C GLY A 46 -0.33 -0.92 -7.93
N TYR A 47 -1.12 -1.89 -8.45
CA TYR A 47 -1.56 -1.88 -9.85
C TYR A 47 -2.94 -2.55 -10.07
N CYS A 48 -3.63 -2.12 -11.14
CA CYS A 48 -4.90 -2.71 -11.57
C CYS A 48 -4.66 -4.06 -12.28
N CYS A 49 -5.29 -5.14 -11.80
CA CYS A 49 -5.16 -6.47 -12.39
C CYS A 49 -6.12 -6.74 -13.57
N ASN A 50 -6.92 -5.75 -13.95
CA ASN A 50 -7.91 -5.80 -15.03
C ASN A 50 -8.98 -6.91 -14.92
N SER A 51 -9.08 -7.60 -13.79
CA SER A 51 -10.00 -8.74 -13.55
C SER A 51 -11.40 -8.33 -13.08
N ASN A 52 -11.76 -7.06 -13.17
CA ASN A 52 -13.08 -6.57 -12.74
C ASN A 52 -13.42 -6.79 -11.26
N CYS A 53 -12.40 -6.70 -10.40
CA CYS A 53 -12.55 -6.83 -8.95
C CYS A 53 -13.50 -5.76 -8.39
N ARG A 54 -14.43 -6.19 -7.53
CA ARG A 54 -15.47 -5.34 -6.93
C ARG A 54 -14.93 -4.26 -5.99
N HIS A 55 -13.73 -4.46 -5.46
CA HIS A 55 -13.04 -3.55 -4.55
C HIS A 55 -11.78 -2.93 -5.17
N CYS A 56 -11.72 -2.84 -6.51
CA CYS A 56 -10.56 -2.27 -7.18
C CYS A 56 -10.49 -0.74 -6.96
N PRO A 57 -9.40 -0.20 -6.39
CA PRO A 57 -9.24 1.24 -6.18
C PRO A 57 -8.86 2.01 -7.46
N TYR A 58 -8.51 1.31 -8.55
CA TYR A 58 -8.03 1.89 -9.82
C TYR A 58 -9.07 1.84 -10.94
N ARG A 59 -10.32 1.46 -10.64
CA ARG A 59 -11.44 1.36 -11.57
C ARG A 59 -12.34 2.57 -11.44
#